data_AF-A0A966S2C1-F1
#
_entry.id   AF-A0A966S2C1-F1
#
_cell.length_a   1.000
_cell.length_b   1.000
_cell.length_c   1.000
_cell.angle_alpha   90.00
_cell.angle_beta   90.00
_cell.angle_gamma   90.00
#
_symmetry.space_group_name_H-M   'P 1'
#
loop_
_entity.id
_entity.type
_entity.pdbx_description
1 polymer ?
#
loop_
_entity_poly.entity_id
_entity_poly.type
_entity_poly.pdbx_seq_one_letter_code
_entity_poly.pdbx_strand_id
1 'polypeptide(L)'
;MRLFGLIGQPLTHSFSANYFNQKFAKEGIVDCQYQLFPLSSINELPALLEKYPNLEGLNVTSPFKQQVLSYLSNHSIPPGLDACNCIRISNGKCE
;
A
#
# COMPACT_ATOMS: atom_id res chain seq x y z
N MET A 1 -12.85 9.41 5.98
CA MET A 1 -12.52 7.98 5.82
C MET A 1 -11.18 7.78 5.16
N ARG A 2 -10.21 7.41 5.98
CA ARG A 2 -8.82 7.10 5.64
C ARG A 2 -8.77 5.76 4.92
N LEU A 3 -8.03 5.67 3.83
CA LEU A 3 -7.95 4.43 3.04
C LEU A 3 -6.54 3.83 3.12
N PHE A 4 -6.50 2.52 3.37
CA PHE A 4 -5.29 1.71 3.31
C PHE A 4 -5.49 0.59 2.30
N GLY A 5 -4.40 -0.02 1.84
CA GLY A 5 -4.56 -1.21 1.02
C GLY A 5 -3.31 -1.99 0.71
N LEU A 6 -3.47 -2.96 -0.18
CA LEU A 6 -2.39 -3.83 -0.67
C LEU A 6 -2.28 -3.72 -2.19
N ILE A 7 -1.09 -3.42 -2.70
CA ILE A 7 -0.76 -3.54 -4.14
C ILE A 7 0.06 -4.81 -4.41
N GLY A 8 -0.18 -5.45 -5.54
CA GLY A 8 0.48 -6.70 -5.96
C GLY A 8 -0.30 -7.41 -7.05
N GLN A 9 0.20 -8.57 -7.49
CA GLN A 9 -0.50 -9.42 -8.47
C GLN A 9 -0.02 -10.87 -8.42
N PRO A 10 -0.92 -11.88 -8.34
CA PRO A 10 -2.35 -11.75 -8.06
C PRO A 10 -2.63 -11.44 -6.58
N LEU A 11 -3.78 -10.84 -6.27
CA LEU A 11 -4.25 -10.58 -4.90
C LEU A 11 -5.45 -11.42 -4.47
N THR A 12 -5.97 -12.30 -5.32
CA THR A 12 -7.21 -13.09 -5.10
C THR A 12 -7.19 -13.92 -3.81
N HIS A 13 -6.02 -14.37 -3.38
CA HIS A 13 -5.84 -15.16 -2.14
C HIS A 13 -5.31 -14.33 -0.97
N SER A 14 -5.25 -13.00 -1.09
CA SER A 14 -4.75 -12.16 -0.01
C SER A 14 -5.74 -12.10 1.16
N PHE A 15 -5.26 -12.46 2.34
CA PHE A 15 -6.00 -12.31 3.60
C PHE A 15 -5.91 -10.90 4.21
N SER A 16 -5.03 -10.03 3.67
CA SER A 16 -4.70 -8.75 4.30
C SER A 16 -5.91 -7.86 4.48
N ALA A 17 -6.79 -7.74 3.48
CA ALA A 17 -7.96 -6.88 3.59
C ALA A 17 -8.92 -7.33 4.70
N ASN A 18 -9.22 -8.63 4.79
CA ASN A 18 -10.06 -9.14 5.86
C ASN A 18 -9.39 -8.96 7.24
N TYR A 19 -8.11 -9.31 7.34
CA TYR A 19 -7.34 -9.19 8.58
C TYR A 19 -7.32 -7.75 9.11
N PHE A 20 -6.97 -6.76 8.29
CA PHE A 20 -6.87 -5.37 8.74
C PHE A 20 -8.22 -4.75 9.06
N ASN A 21 -9.27 -5.02 8.25
CA ASN A 21 -10.61 -4.54 8.58
C ASN A 21 -11.12 -5.14 9.89
N GLN A 22 -10.88 -6.43 10.16
CA GLN A 22 -11.20 -7.05 11.45
C GLN A 22 -10.40 -6.44 12.59
N LYS A 23 -9.11 -6.19 12.38
CA LYS A 23 -8.25 -5.56 13.38
C LYS A 23 -8.74 -4.14 13.70
N PHE A 24 -9.05 -3.32 12.71
CA PHE A 24 -9.59 -1.97 12.93
C PHE A 24 -10.87 -2.01 13.75
N ALA A 25 -11.80 -2.91 13.41
CA ALA A 25 -13.03 -3.09 14.17
C ALA A 25 -12.77 -3.52 15.62
N LYS A 26 -11.87 -4.49 15.84
CA LYS A 26 -11.52 -5.00 17.17
C LYS A 26 -10.86 -3.94 18.06
N GLU A 27 -10.00 -3.12 17.48
CA GLU A 27 -9.26 -2.07 18.17
C GLU A 27 -10.06 -0.76 18.30
N GLY A 28 -11.31 -0.71 17.81
CA GLY A 28 -12.14 0.49 17.83
C GLY A 28 -11.60 1.63 16.94
N ILE A 29 -10.76 1.31 15.95
CA ILE A 29 -10.25 2.28 14.99
C ILE A 29 -11.34 2.54 13.96
N VAL A 30 -11.98 3.69 14.10
CA VAL A 30 -13.07 4.14 13.22
C VAL A 30 -12.55 5.05 12.10
N ASP A 31 -13.38 5.27 11.09
CA ASP A 31 -13.07 6.11 9.91
C ASP A 31 -11.87 5.62 9.07
N CYS A 32 -11.60 4.32 9.05
CA CYS A 32 -10.62 3.73 8.15
C CYS A 32 -11.12 2.44 7.46
N GLN A 33 -10.56 2.14 6.29
CA GLN A 33 -10.81 0.89 5.57
C GLN A 33 -9.52 0.35 4.95
N TYR A 34 -9.48 -0.97 4.74
CA TYR A 34 -8.43 -1.63 4.00
C TYR A 34 -8.97 -2.33 2.75
N GLN A 35 -8.37 -2.09 1.59
CA GLN A 35 -8.79 -2.67 0.30
C GLN A 35 -7.62 -3.33 -0.46
N LEU A 36 -7.96 -4.14 -1.47
CA LEU A 36 -6.99 -4.73 -2.39
C LEU A 36 -6.95 -3.90 -3.67
N PHE A 37 -5.74 -3.60 -4.14
CA PHE A 37 -5.49 -2.85 -5.37
C PHE A 37 -4.59 -3.68 -6.29
N PRO A 38 -5.14 -4.67 -7.01
CA PRO A 38 -4.37 -5.43 -7.98
C PRO A 38 -3.86 -4.49 -9.07
N LEU A 39 -2.56 -4.55 -9.36
CA LEU A 39 -1.94 -3.77 -10.44
C LEU A 39 -1.33 -4.72 -11.46
N SER A 40 -1.48 -4.43 -12.75
CA SER A 40 -0.81 -5.25 -13.79
C SER A 40 0.65 -4.84 -13.95
N SER A 41 0.98 -3.58 -13.63
CA SER A 41 2.32 -3.03 -13.61
C SER A 41 2.48 -2.03 -12.47
N ILE A 42 3.70 -1.90 -11.92
CA ILE A 42 4.01 -0.85 -10.92
C ILE A 42 3.75 0.56 -11.46
N ASN A 43 3.83 0.74 -12.77
CA ASN A 43 3.63 2.03 -13.44
C ASN A 43 2.19 2.55 -13.30
N GLU A 44 1.26 1.73 -12.82
CA GLU A 44 -0.12 2.12 -12.52
C GLU A 44 -0.25 2.81 -11.14
N LEU A 45 0.79 2.77 -10.30
CA LEU A 45 0.75 3.35 -8.96
C LEU A 45 0.41 4.86 -8.95
N PRO A 46 0.99 5.73 -9.80
CA PRO A 46 0.60 7.14 -9.84
C PRO A 46 -0.89 7.35 -10.12
N ALA A 47 -1.45 6.62 -11.09
CA ALA A 47 -2.87 6.72 -11.43
C ALA A 47 -3.76 6.21 -10.29
N LEU A 48 -3.30 5.20 -9.54
CA LEU A 48 -3.98 4.75 -8.32
C LEU A 48 -4.02 5.86 -7.25
N LEU A 49 -2.89 6.54 -7.00
CA LEU A 49 -2.81 7.62 -6.02
C LEU A 49 -3.70 8.81 -6.41
N GLU A 50 -3.76 9.16 -7.70
CA GLU A 50 -4.66 10.20 -8.22
C GLU A 50 -6.14 9.82 -8.06
N LYS A 51 -6.47 8.55 -8.31
CA LYS A 51 -7.86 8.04 -8.20
C LYS A 51 -8.34 7.97 -6.75
N TYR A 52 -7.45 7.73 -5.80
CA TYR A 52 -7.77 7.58 -4.38
C TYR A 52 -7.01 8.62 -3.53
N PRO A 53 -7.43 9.90 -3.55
CA PRO A 53 -6.72 10.97 -2.83
C PRO A 53 -6.75 10.83 -1.30
N ASN A 54 -7.61 9.96 -0.76
CA ASN A 54 -7.71 9.64 0.66
C ASN A 54 -6.87 8.39 1.07
N LEU A 55 -6.07 7.85 0.16
CA LEU A 55 -5.15 6.74 0.44
C LEU A 55 -3.98 7.26 1.29
N GLU A 56 -3.83 6.72 2.49
CA GLU A 56 -2.80 7.14 3.45
C GLU A 56 -1.66 6.13 3.61
N GLY A 57 -1.84 4.91 3.11
CA GLY A 57 -0.78 3.91 3.12
C GLY A 57 -1.09 2.67 2.32
N LEU A 58 -0.02 2.01 1.86
CA LEU A 58 -0.08 0.79 1.07
C LEU A 58 0.89 -0.23 1.63
N ASN A 59 0.43 -1.47 1.81
CA ASN A 59 1.32 -2.60 1.78
C ASN A 59 1.65 -2.96 0.33
N VAL A 60 2.83 -3.53 0.13
CA VAL A 60 3.33 -3.95 -1.17
C VAL A 60 3.70 -5.43 -1.09
N THR A 61 3.17 -6.22 -2.02
CA THR A 61 3.52 -7.63 -2.17
C THR A 61 4.10 -7.92 -3.55
N SER A 62 4.44 -9.18 -3.78
CA SER A 62 4.97 -9.66 -5.06
C SER A 62 4.07 -9.22 -6.24
N PRO A 63 4.65 -8.81 -7.38
CA PRO A 63 6.09 -8.73 -7.69
C PRO A 63 6.72 -7.35 -7.39
N PHE A 64 6.01 -6.44 -6.73
CA PHE A 64 6.33 -5.01 -6.75
C PHE A 64 7.23 -4.50 -5.64
N LYS A 65 7.65 -5.35 -4.70
CA LYS A 65 8.40 -4.90 -3.52
C LYS A 65 9.71 -4.17 -3.85
N GLN A 66 10.42 -4.58 -4.91
CA GLN A 66 11.63 -3.89 -5.35
C GLN A 66 11.31 -2.70 -6.27
N GLN A 67 10.35 -2.89 -7.17
CA GLN A 67 9.99 -1.88 -8.17
C GLN A 67 9.41 -0.61 -7.55
N VAL A 68 8.71 -0.74 -6.42
CA VAL A 68 8.09 0.40 -5.75
C VAL A 68 9.11 1.39 -5.17
N LEU A 69 10.37 0.98 -5.01
CA LEU A 69 11.42 1.83 -4.45
C LEU A 69 11.66 3.09 -5.27
N SER A 70 11.46 3.04 -6.59
CA SER A 70 11.61 4.21 -7.48
C SER A 70 10.53 5.28 -7.25
N TYR A 71 9.47 4.97 -6.51
CA TYR A 71 8.38 5.90 -6.21
C TYR A 71 8.50 6.54 -4.83
N LEU A 72 9.44 6.10 -3.99
CA LEU A 72 9.62 6.64 -2.64
C LEU A 72 10.42 7.94 -2.69
N SER A 73 9.82 9.02 -2.18
CA SER A 73 10.40 10.38 -2.20
C SER A 73 11.60 10.51 -1.26
N ASN A 74 11.60 9.78 -0.15
CA ASN A 74 12.69 9.67 0.82
C ASN A 74 12.56 8.32 1.51
N HIS A 75 13.49 7.40 1.26
CA HIS A 75 13.50 6.10 1.94
C HIS A 75 14.83 5.89 2.67
N SER A 76 14.75 5.46 3.93
CA SER A 76 15.91 5.06 4.73
C SER A 76 16.10 3.55 4.68
N ILE A 77 16.17 2.99 3.46
CA ILE A 77 16.31 1.54 3.30
C ILE A 77 17.71 1.15 3.75
N PRO A 78 17.86 0.23 4.73
CA PRO A 78 19.15 -0.19 5.20
C PRO A 78 19.98 -0.83 4.07
N PRO A 79 21.31 -0.69 4.08
CA PRO A 79 22.17 -1.41 3.15
C PRO A 79 21.88 -2.91 3.15
N GLY A 80 21.69 -3.49 1.98
CA GLY A 80 21.37 -4.91 1.82
C GLY A 80 19.88 -5.26 1.83
N LEU A 81 18.97 -4.31 2.09
CA LEU A 81 17.56 -4.45 1.74
C LEU A 81 17.31 -3.81 0.37
N ASP A 82 16.63 -4.53 -0.51
CA ASP A 82 16.29 -4.11 -1.87
C ASP A 82 14.77 -4.10 -2.13
N ALA A 83 13.97 -4.14 -1.05
CA ALA A 83 12.53 -4.32 -1.12
C ALA A 83 11.80 -3.50 -0.04
N CYS A 84 10.63 -2.96 -0.41
CA CYS A 84 9.69 -2.29 0.48
C CYS A 84 8.35 -3.04 0.49
N ASN A 85 7.79 -3.28 1.68
CA ASN A 85 6.49 -3.92 1.86
C ASN A 85 5.43 -2.97 2.46
N CYS A 86 5.80 -1.73 2.80
CA CYS A 86 4.93 -0.79 3.49
C CYS A 86 5.33 0.64 3.12
N ILE A 87 4.35 1.40 2.64
CA ILE A 87 4.50 2.76 2.16
C ILE A 87 3.52 3.63 2.92
N ARG A 88 4.00 4.77 3.39
CA ARG A 88 3.15 5.85 3.90
C ARG A 88 2.90 6.84 2.77
N ILE A 89 1.68 7.37 2.69
CA ILE A 89 1.33 8.37 1.69
C ILE A 89 0.99 9.66 2.42
N SER A 90 1.71 10.73 2.08
CA SER A 90 1.57 12.05 2.69
C SER A 90 1.64 13.11 1.61
N ASN A 91 0.61 13.95 1.48
CA ASN A 91 0.52 15.00 0.46
C ASN A 91 0.79 14.48 -0.98
N GLY A 92 0.26 13.29 -1.31
CA GLY A 92 0.44 12.64 -2.61
C GLY A 92 1.82 12.04 -2.85
N LYS A 93 2.71 12.05 -1.85
CA LYS A 93 4.06 11.47 -1.94
C LYS A 93 4.13 10.16 -1.17
N CYS A 94 4.80 9.18 -1.75
CA CYS A 94 5.15 7.93 -1.08
C CYS A 94 6.43 8.13 -0.25
N GLU A 95 6.37 7.75 1.03
CA GLU A 95 7.43 7.80 2.03
C GLU A 95 7.71 6.38 2.57
#